data_AF-A0A2M6Y987-F1
#
_entry.id   AF-A0A2M6Y987-F1
#
_cell.length_a   1.000
_cell.length_b   1.000
_cell.length_c   1.000
_cell.angle_alpha   90.00
_cell.angle_beta   90.00
_cell.angle_gamma   90.00
#
_symmetry.space_group_name_H-M   'P 1'
#
loop_
_entity.id
_entity.type
_entity.pdbx_description
1 polymer ?
#
loop_
_entity_poly.entity_id
_entity_poly.type
_entity_poly.pdbx_seq_one_letter_code
_entity_poly.pdbx_strand_id
1 'polypeptide(L)'
;MTLVKLALDLWQTFGVPAKEATQSLLPLLRGTVNNIENIGLPNCLTGPISRGDLGTIKRHLATLEAQDSSLFTIYRELGLETIPIALAKGKIDGNKARELKALLNDYCFVPAFHNNKKEA
;
A
#
# COMPACT_ATOMS: atom_id res chain seq x y z
N MET A 1 -13.61 2.94 -5.75
CA MET A 1 -13.43 2.03 -6.90
C MET A 1 -11.97 1.88 -7.31
N THR A 2 -11.20 2.96 -7.46
CA THR A 2 -9.79 2.94 -7.91
C THR A 2 -8.87 1.99 -7.13
N LEU A 3 -8.82 2.08 -5.78
CA LEU A 3 -7.95 1.22 -4.97
C LEU A 3 -8.25 -0.27 -5.14
N VAL A 4 -9.54 -0.63 -5.25
CA VAL A 4 -9.97 -2.02 -5.49
C VAL A 4 -9.53 -2.49 -6.86
N LYS A 5 -9.64 -1.65 -7.90
CA LYS A 5 -9.17 -1.97 -9.25
C LYS A 5 -7.65 -2.21 -9.28
N LEU A 6 -6.86 -1.33 -8.64
CA LEU A 6 -5.42 -1.49 -8.54
C LEU A 6 -5.02 -2.81 -7.87
N ALA A 7 -5.72 -3.20 -6.79
CA ALA A 7 -5.50 -4.48 -6.13
C ALA A 7 -5.85 -5.67 -7.04
N LEU A 8 -6.96 -5.60 -7.79
CA LEU A 8 -7.34 -6.63 -8.74
C LEU A 8 -6.34 -6.76 -9.90
N ASP A 9 -5.81 -5.65 -10.39
CA ASP A 9 -4.81 -5.63 -11.46
C ASP A 9 -3.50 -6.27 -10.99
N LEU A 10 -3.07 -5.97 -9.77
CA LEU A 10 -1.93 -6.63 -9.16
C LEU A 10 -2.12 -8.15 -9.11
N TRP A 11 -3.33 -8.63 -8.78
CA TRP A 11 -3.63 -10.07 -8.75
C TRP A 11 -3.50 -10.75 -10.12
N GLN A 12 -3.81 -10.03 -11.19
CA GLN A 12 -3.65 -10.55 -12.55
C GLN A 12 -2.17 -10.72 -12.93
N THR A 13 -1.26 -9.91 -12.37
CA THR A 13 0.18 -10.00 -12.67
C THR A 13 0.81 -11.32 -12.25
N PHE A 14 0.24 -12.01 -11.25
CA PHE A 14 0.66 -13.35 -10.82
C PHE A 14 -0.34 -14.44 -11.20
N GLY A 15 -1.16 -14.19 -12.22
CA GLY A 15 -1.95 -15.20 -12.92
C GLY A 15 -3.32 -15.52 -12.31
N VAL A 16 -3.82 -14.72 -11.35
CA VAL A 16 -5.15 -14.98 -10.77
C VAL A 16 -6.26 -14.32 -11.60
N PRO A 17 -7.30 -15.07 -12.03
CA PRO A 17 -8.43 -14.51 -12.76
C PRO A 17 -9.17 -13.43 -11.97
N ALA A 18 -9.68 -12.40 -12.67
CA ALA A 18 -10.35 -11.26 -12.04
C ALA A 18 -11.51 -11.65 -11.10
N LYS A 19 -12.27 -12.69 -11.47
CA LYS A 19 -13.39 -13.19 -10.67
C LYS A 19 -12.92 -13.77 -9.33
N GLU A 20 -11.86 -14.57 -9.33
CA GLU A 20 -11.28 -15.17 -8.13
C GLU A 20 -10.62 -14.11 -7.24
N ALA A 21 -9.92 -13.15 -7.85
CA ALA A 21 -9.35 -12.01 -7.13
C ALA A 21 -10.44 -11.17 -6.46
N THR A 22 -11.55 -10.92 -7.15
CA THR A 22 -12.71 -10.19 -6.59
C THR A 22 -13.33 -10.95 -5.42
N GLN A 23 -13.55 -12.26 -5.57
CA GLN A 23 -14.09 -13.10 -4.50
C GLN A 23 -13.18 -13.11 -3.27
N SER A 24 -11.86 -13.06 -3.48
CA SER A 24 -10.87 -13.04 -2.41
C SER A 24 -10.77 -11.68 -1.70
N LEU A 25 -10.92 -10.56 -2.42
CA LEU A 25 -10.85 -9.20 -1.84
C LEU A 25 -12.15 -8.78 -1.14
N LEU A 26 -13.32 -9.27 -1.57
CA LEU A 26 -14.62 -8.88 -1.00
C LEU A 26 -14.71 -9.09 0.53
N PRO A 27 -14.26 -10.22 1.11
CA PRO A 27 -14.23 -10.40 2.57
C PRO A 27 -13.37 -9.35 3.30
N LEU A 28 -12.22 -8.96 2.73
CA LEU A 28 -11.35 -7.94 3.31
C LEU A 28 -12.01 -6.56 3.31
N LEU A 29 -12.71 -6.21 2.21
CA LEU A 29 -13.45 -4.96 2.09
C LEU A 29 -14.61 -4.91 3.09
N ARG A 30 -15.40 -5.99 3.19
CA ARG A 30 -16.48 -6.11 4.17
C ARG A 30 -15.97 -6.01 5.61
N GLY A 31 -14.88 -6.72 5.92
CA GLY A 31 -14.22 -6.64 7.23
C GLY A 31 -13.73 -5.23 7.55
N THR A 32 -13.24 -4.49 6.55
CA THR A 32 -12.82 -3.09 6.72
C THR A 32 -14.01 -2.19 7.08
N VAL A 33 -15.11 -2.27 6.33
CA VAL A 33 -16.34 -1.50 6.61
C VAL A 33 -16.89 -1.86 7.99
N ASN A 34 -16.99 -3.15 8.30
CA ASN A 34 -17.47 -3.63 9.60
C ASN A 34 -16.60 -3.12 10.76
N ASN A 35 -15.28 -3.07 10.60
CA ASN A 35 -14.38 -2.52 11.64
C ASN A 35 -14.55 -1.00 11.78
N ILE A 36 -14.79 -0.28 10.69
CA ILE A 36 -15.08 1.16 10.76
C ILE A 36 -16.38 1.40 11.54
N GLU A 37 -17.43 0.65 11.25
CA GLU A 37 -18.73 0.80 11.91
C GLU A 37 -18.70 0.45 13.40
N ASN A 38 -18.05 -0.65 13.76
CA ASN A 38 -18.15 -1.20 15.12
C ASN A 38 -16.98 -0.80 16.05
N ILE A 39 -15.81 -0.46 15.51
CA ILE A 39 -14.61 -0.11 16.29
C ILE A 39 -14.26 1.38 16.15
N GLY A 40 -14.47 1.96 14.96
CA GLY A 40 -14.17 3.36 14.67
C GLY A 40 -12.67 3.68 14.50
N LEU A 41 -12.38 4.83 13.89
CA LEU A 41 -11.02 5.35 13.77
C LEU A 41 -10.55 5.97 15.10
N PRO A 42 -9.24 5.92 15.41
CA PRO A 42 -8.17 5.24 14.66
C PRO A 42 -8.06 3.74 14.98
N ASN A 43 -8.82 3.24 15.94
CA ASN A 43 -8.66 1.90 16.52
C ASN A 43 -8.91 0.77 15.52
N CYS A 44 -9.75 0.98 14.51
CA CYS A 44 -10.02 0.01 13.45
C CYS A 44 -8.85 -0.21 12.48
N LEU A 45 -7.84 0.67 12.46
CA LEU A 45 -6.71 0.58 11.54
C LEU A 45 -5.90 -0.71 11.76
N THR A 46 -5.72 -1.53 10.73
CA THR A 46 -4.87 -2.73 10.76
C THR A 46 -3.69 -2.61 9.79
N GLY A 47 -2.99 -3.71 9.53
CA GLY A 47 -1.88 -3.75 8.56
C GLY A 47 -0.50 -3.42 9.15
N PRO A 48 0.54 -3.45 8.31
CA PRO A 48 1.94 -3.36 8.77
C PRO A 48 2.30 -1.97 9.31
N ILE A 49 1.73 -0.89 8.74
CA ILE A 49 1.98 0.48 9.21
C ILE A 49 1.44 0.67 10.64
N SER A 50 0.23 0.17 10.91
CA SER A 50 -0.42 0.20 12.23
C SER A 50 0.44 -0.43 13.33
N ARG A 51 1.30 -1.42 12.98
CA ARG A 51 2.17 -2.12 13.94
C ARG A 51 3.66 -1.76 13.80
N GLY A 52 4.02 -0.83 12.91
CA GLY A 52 5.42 -0.45 12.68
C GLY A 52 6.28 -1.55 12.04
N ASP A 53 5.68 -2.45 11.26
CA ASP A 53 6.39 -3.54 10.58
C ASP A 53 7.13 -3.05 9.33
N LEU A 54 8.33 -2.50 9.55
CA LEU A 54 9.23 -2.00 8.50
C LEU A 54 9.64 -3.11 7.52
N GLY A 55 9.82 -4.34 8.01
CA GLY A 55 10.29 -5.47 7.19
C GLY A 55 9.28 -5.84 6.11
N THR A 56 7.99 -5.89 6.46
CA THR A 56 6.91 -6.11 5.49
C THR A 56 6.80 -4.97 4.49
N ILE A 57 6.85 -3.72 4.94
CA ILE A 57 6.75 -2.54 4.08
C ILE A 57 7.92 -2.51 3.08
N LYS A 58 9.14 -2.77 3.54
CA LYS A 58 10.33 -2.81 2.68
C LYS A 58 10.21 -3.87 1.57
N ARG A 59 9.69 -5.07 1.89
CA ARG A 59 9.44 -6.11 0.89
C ARG A 59 8.37 -5.69 -0.12
N HIS A 60 7.27 -5.08 0.34
CA HIS A 60 6.24 -4.57 -0.56
C HIS A 60 6.79 -3.52 -1.52
N LEU A 61 7.57 -2.56 -1.01
CA LEU A 61 8.20 -1.51 -1.82
C LEU A 61 9.10 -2.11 -2.89
N ALA A 62 10.00 -3.02 -2.53
CA ALA A 62 10.89 -3.68 -3.49
C ALA A 62 10.13 -4.46 -4.57
N THR A 63 9.07 -5.18 -4.21
CA THR A 63 8.23 -5.90 -5.18
C THR A 63 7.49 -4.95 -6.12
N LEU A 64 6.88 -3.89 -5.58
CA LEU A 64 6.09 -2.95 -6.37
C LEU A 64 6.96 -2.09 -7.29
N GLU A 65 8.14 -1.67 -6.84
CA GLU A 65 9.12 -0.95 -7.64
C GLU A 65 9.51 -1.73 -8.91
N ALA A 66 9.66 -3.05 -8.78
CA ALA A 66 10.02 -3.92 -9.88
C ALA A 66 8.87 -4.22 -10.86
N GLN A 67 7.61 -4.03 -10.45
CA GLN A 67 6.44 -4.45 -11.23
C GLN A 67 5.64 -3.30 -11.83
N ASP A 68 5.38 -2.24 -11.06
CA ASP A 68 4.51 -1.13 -11.48
C ASP A 68 4.89 0.16 -10.73
N SER A 69 5.55 1.08 -11.43
CA SER A 69 5.99 2.37 -10.87
C SER A 69 4.84 3.26 -10.40
N SER A 70 3.66 3.15 -11.01
CA SER A 70 2.46 3.91 -10.60
C SER A 70 1.91 3.34 -9.29
N LEU A 71 1.72 2.03 -9.21
CA LEU A 71 1.24 1.37 -8.01
C LEU A 71 2.24 1.51 -6.84
N PHE A 72 3.54 1.47 -7.13
CA PHE A 72 4.60 1.77 -6.18
C PHE A 72 4.43 3.16 -5.56
N THR A 73 4.24 4.18 -6.39
CA THR A 73 4.04 5.57 -5.93
C THR A 73 2.78 5.68 -5.07
N ILE A 74 1.66 5.09 -5.51
CA ILE A 74 0.39 5.11 -4.77
C ILE A 74 0.53 4.41 -3.41
N TYR A 75 1.20 3.27 -3.34
CA TYR A 75 1.45 2.56 -2.09
C TYR A 75 2.23 3.41 -1.09
N ARG A 76 3.24 4.14 -1.56
CA ARG A 76 4.05 5.04 -0.73
C ARG A 76 3.21 6.18 -0.16
N GLU A 77 2.47 6.89 -1.01
CA GLU A 77 1.65 8.03 -0.59
C GLU A 77 0.55 7.60 0.39
N LEU A 78 -0.17 6.52 0.11
CA LEU A 78 -1.16 5.97 1.05
C LEU A 78 -0.51 5.55 2.37
N GLY A 79 0.71 5.02 2.32
CA GLY A 79 1.46 4.64 3.51
C GLY A 79 1.80 5.85 4.38
N LEU A 80 2.26 6.94 3.77
CA LEU A 80 2.59 8.20 4.45
C LEU A 80 1.35 8.77 5.16
N GLU A 81 0.20 8.79 4.49
CA GLU A 81 -1.09 9.23 5.04
C GLU A 81 -1.62 8.32 6.16
N THR A 82 -1.18 7.05 6.20
CA THR A 82 -1.57 6.10 7.26
C THR A 82 -0.79 6.30 8.56
N ILE A 83 0.42 6.87 8.51
CA ILE A 83 1.28 7.03 9.70
C ILE A 83 0.65 7.89 10.81
N PRO A 84 0.04 9.06 10.53
CA PRO A 84 -0.66 9.84 11.55
C PRO A 84 -1.78 9.06 12.24
N ILE A 85 -2.50 8.21 11.49
CA ILE A 85 -3.58 7.37 12.04
C ILE A 85 -2.98 6.29 12.97
N ALA A 86 -1.86 5.67 12.56
CA ALA A 86 -1.16 4.69 13.38
C ALA A 86 -0.58 5.29 14.68
N LEU A 87 -0.07 6.52 14.63
CA LEU A 87 0.33 7.29 15.81
C LEU A 87 -0.85 7.56 16.73
N ALA A 88 -1.98 8.03 16.18
CA ALA A 88 -3.20 8.30 16.95
C ALA A 88 -3.77 7.02 17.61
N LYS A 89 -3.61 5.87 16.96
CA LYS A 89 -3.95 4.55 17.53
C LYS A 89 -3.04 4.14 18.70
N GLY A 90 -1.85 4.74 18.83
CA GLY A 90 -0.91 4.49 19.93
C GLY A 90 -0.15 3.17 19.84
N LYS A 91 -0.17 2.49 18.68
CA LYS A 91 0.59 1.23 18.47
C LYS A 91 2.01 1.44 17.95
N ILE A 92 2.33 2.65 17.51
CA ILE A 92 3.68 3.09 17.16
C ILE A 92 3.98 4.40 17.90
N ASP A 93 5.27 4.65 18.17
CA ASP A 93 5.74 5.91 18.76
C ASP A 93 6.30 6.86 17.69
N GLY A 94 6.72 8.05 18.13
CA GLY A 94 7.30 9.06 17.25
C GLY A 94 8.59 8.61 16.55
N ASN A 95 9.38 7.72 17.16
CA ASN A 95 10.61 7.19 16.56
C ASN A 95 10.26 6.26 15.39
N LYS A 96 9.35 5.31 15.63
CA LYS A 96 8.88 4.36 14.62
C LYS A 96 8.18 5.07 13.47
N ALA A 97 7.41 6.12 13.75
CA ALA A 97 6.82 6.95 12.71
C ALA A 97 7.85 7.65 11.83
N ARG A 98 8.99 8.11 12.39
CA ARG A 98 10.08 8.68 11.59
C ARG A 98 10.77 7.63 10.72
N GLU A 99 11.02 6.43 11.25
CA GLU A 99 11.58 5.31 10.48
C GLU A 99 10.67 4.92 9.30
N LEU A 100 9.35 4.84 9.54
CA LEU A 100 8.36 4.59 8.49
C LEU A 100 8.35 5.68 7.42
N LYS A 101 8.37 6.95 7.84
CA LYS A 101 8.44 8.09 6.90
C LYS A 101 9.71 8.06 6.06
N ALA A 102 10.87 7.80 6.67
CA ALA A 102 12.13 7.67 5.96
C ALA A 102 12.05 6.54 4.92
N LEU A 103 11.66 5.34 5.33
CA LEU A 103 11.51 4.19 4.43
C LEU A 103 10.56 4.48 3.25
N LEU A 104 9.46 5.18 3.49
CA LEU A 104 8.51 5.54 2.45
C LEU A 104 8.96 6.74 1.61
N ASN A 105 9.88 7.59 2.07
CA ASN A 105 10.39 8.76 1.32
C ASN A 105 11.68 8.50 0.55
N ASP A 106 12.53 7.59 1.03
CA ASP A 106 13.88 7.34 0.49
C ASP A 106 13.89 6.89 -0.99
N TYR A 107 12.72 6.52 -1.52
CA TYR A 107 12.52 6.22 -2.93
C TYR A 107 12.03 7.45 -3.70
N CYS A 108 12.88 8.49 -3.78
CA CYS A 108 12.61 9.63 -4.65
C CYS A 108 12.70 9.24 -6.12
N PHE A 109 11.62 9.55 -6.84
CA PHE A 109 11.39 9.46 -8.27
C PHE A 109 12.64 9.68 -9.14
N VAL A 110 13.10 8.64 -9.85
CA VAL A 110 13.89 8.80 -11.08
C VAL A 110 12.90 8.70 -12.24
N PRO A 111 12.70 9.76 -13.05
CA PRO A 111 11.83 9.64 -14.21
C PRO A 111 12.39 8.58 -15.14
N ALA A 112 11.60 7.54 -15.41
CA ALA A 112 11.91 6.58 -16.45
C ALA A 112 12.05 7.33 -17.78
N PHE A 113 13.28 7.46 -18.29
CA PHE A 113 13.53 7.90 -19.65
C PHE A 113 12.77 6.96 -20.59
N HIS A 114 11.69 7.45 -21.18
CA HIS A 114 11.04 6.80 -22.31
C HIS A 114 12.06 6.73 -23.44
N ASN A 115 12.62 5.56 -23.67
CA ASN A 115 13.46 5.29 -24.85
C ASN A 115 12.53 5.12 -26.05
N ASN A 116 12.05 6.25 -26.56
CA ASN A 116 11.33 6.32 -27.82
C ASN A 116 12.37 6.27 -28.95
N LYS A 117 12.86 5.06 -29.27
CA LYS A 117 13.52 4.85 -30.56
C LYS A 117 12.45 4.53 -31.60
N LYS A 118 12.03 5.61 -32.26
CA LYS A 118 11.40 5.63 -33.57
C LYS A 118 12.24 4.83 -34.58
N GLU A 119 11.53 4.10 -35.42
CA GLU A 119 11.69 4.04 -36.88
C GLU A 119 12.99 4.62 -37.45
N ALA A 120 13.82 3.73 -38.01
CA ALA A 120 14.55 3.91 -39.26
C ALA A 120 14.96 2.51 -39.78
#